data_AF-A0A957EC46-F1
#
_entry.id   AF-A0A957EC46-F1
#
_cell.length_a   1.000
_cell.length_b   1.000
_cell.length_c   1.000
_cell.angle_alpha   90.00
_cell.angle_beta   90.00
_cell.angle_gamma   90.00
#
_symmetry.space_group_name_H-M   'P 1'
#
loop_
_entity.id
_entity.type
_entity.pdbx_description
1 polymer ?
#
loop_
_entity_poly.entity_id
_entity_poly.type
_entity_poly.pdbx_seq_one_letter_code
_entity_poly.pdbx_strand_id
1 'polypeptide(L)'
;MKKELDDMLNRLNQWEAANKDADLTQMEEAIDAELAGIRQQLLEQMAREGENPEARVVCPNCDQTMMKNGQKKRTLRTKNGDKVTIIREQMRCHECGMTLFPPG
;
A
#
# COMPACT_ATOMS: atom_id res chain seq x y z
N MET A 1 2.84 14.63 5.34
CA MET A 1 1.59 15.18 4.76
C MET A 1 1.63 16.66 4.38
N LYS A 2 1.47 17.66 5.27
CA LYS A 2 1.39 19.08 4.79
C LYS A 2 2.62 19.51 3.94
N LYS A 3 3.81 19.19 4.43
CA LYS A 3 5.07 19.44 3.70
C LYS A 3 5.19 18.69 2.37
N GLU A 4 4.74 17.43 2.30
CA GLU A 4 4.79 16.65 1.05
C GLU A 4 3.82 17.17 0.00
N LEU A 5 2.66 17.66 0.43
CA LEU A 5 1.71 18.31 -0.45
C LEU A 5 2.28 19.62 -1.00
N ASP A 6 2.91 20.43 -0.14
CA ASP A 6 3.59 21.66 -0.55
C ASP A 6 4.74 21.36 -1.54
N ASP A 7 5.53 20.31 -1.28
CA ASP A 7 6.62 19.87 -2.16
C ASP A 7 6.08 19.36 -3.51
N MET A 8 4.94 18.67 -3.52
CA MET A 8 4.25 18.21 -4.74
C MET A 8 3.77 19.39 -5.59
N LEU A 9 3.11 20.36 -4.96
CA LEU A 9 2.63 21.56 -5.65
C LEU A 9 3.80 22.37 -6.24
N ASN A 10 4.93 22.44 -5.53
CA ASN A 10 6.13 23.08 -6.06
C ASN A 10 6.69 22.36 -7.30
N ARG A 11 6.68 21.03 -7.34
CA ARG A 11 7.10 20.26 -8.53
C ARG A 11 6.16 20.47 -9.71
N LEU A 12 4.84 20.47 -9.47
CA LEU A 12 3.85 20.73 -10.51
C LEU A 12 3.98 22.15 -11.09
N ASN A 13 4.19 23.16 -10.24
CA ASN A 13 4.43 24.54 -10.70
C ASN A 13 5.70 24.66 -11.55
N GLN A 14 6.77 23.94 -11.19
CA GLN A 14 8.00 23.89 -11.99
C GLN A 14 7.77 23.18 -13.33
N TRP A 15 7.00 22.09 -13.32
CA TRP A 15 6.64 21.36 -14.53
C TRP A 15 5.77 22.23 -15.46
N GLU A 16 4.75 22.91 -14.95
CA GLU A 16 3.91 23.84 -15.73
C GLU A 16 4.76 24.96 -16.36
N ALA A 17 5.67 25.56 -15.58
CA ALA A 17 6.56 26.61 -16.07
C ALA A 17 7.47 26.12 -17.21
N ALA A 18 7.86 24.84 -17.19
CA ALA A 18 8.65 24.19 -18.24
C ALA A 18 7.81 23.70 -19.43
N ASN A 19 6.50 23.53 -19.28
CA ASN A 19 5.59 22.95 -20.28
C ASN A 19 4.40 23.89 -20.57
N LYS A 20 4.70 25.12 -21.04
CA LYS A 20 3.68 26.16 -21.26
C LYS A 20 2.65 25.85 -22.34
N ASP A 21 3.01 24.99 -23.29
CA ASP A 21 2.14 24.56 -24.39
C ASP A 21 1.48 23.20 -24.10
N ALA A 22 1.56 22.72 -22.85
CA ALA A 22 0.94 21.47 -22.47
C ALA A 22 -0.57 21.51 -22.71
N ASP A 23 -1.11 20.43 -23.27
CA ASP A 23 -2.55 20.24 -23.31
C ASP A 23 -3.08 19.69 -21.97
N LEU A 24 -4.41 19.64 -21.83
CA LEU A 24 -5.04 19.13 -20.61
C LEU A 24 -4.64 17.69 -20.30
N THR A 25 -4.41 16.85 -21.30
CA THR A 25 -4.03 15.46 -21.10
C THR A 25 -2.64 15.37 -20.48
N GLN A 26 -1.68 16.18 -20.96
CA GLN A 26 -0.34 16.24 -20.39
C GLN A 26 -0.35 16.79 -18.97
N MET A 27 -1.21 17.77 -18.68
CA MET A 27 -1.41 18.28 -17.32
C MET A 27 -1.94 17.20 -16.38
N GLU A 28 -2.94 16.43 -16.82
CA GLU A 28 -3.50 15.30 -16.06
C GLU A 28 -2.44 14.23 -15.79
N GLU A 29 -1.65 13.85 -16.80
CA GLU A 29 -0.57 12.87 -16.65
C GLU A 29 0.49 13.31 -15.63
N ALA A 30 0.87 14.59 -15.64
CA ALA A 30 1.82 15.15 -14.67
C ALA A 30 1.26 15.12 -13.24
N ILE A 31 -0.02 15.47 -13.08
CA ILE A 31 -0.71 15.39 -11.78
C ILE A 31 -0.79 13.94 -11.30
N ASP A 32 -1.16 13.00 -12.17
CA ASP A 32 -1.30 11.59 -11.83
C ASP A 32 0.04 10.96 -11.42
N ALA A 33 1.13 11.33 -12.09
CA ALA A 33 2.48 10.88 -11.73
C ALA A 33 2.87 11.30 -10.31
N GLU A 34 2.59 12.55 -9.94
CA GLU A 34 2.85 13.08 -8.60
C GLU A 34 1.94 12.44 -7.54
N LEU A 35 0.67 12.23 -7.86
CA LEU A 35 -0.30 11.59 -6.96
C LEU A 35 -0.03 10.10 -6.75
N ALA A 36 0.57 9.40 -7.72
CA ALA A 36 0.87 7.98 -7.61
C ALA A 36 1.73 7.66 -6.38
N GLY A 37 2.75 8.49 -6.10
CA GLY A 37 3.62 8.34 -4.93
C GLY A 37 2.86 8.52 -3.61
N ILE A 38 2.07 9.58 -3.49
CA ILE A 38 1.27 9.86 -2.29
C ILE A 38 0.23 8.76 -2.06
N ARG A 39 -0.44 8.32 -3.14
CA ARG A 39 -1.41 7.23 -3.11
C ARG A 39 -0.78 5.94 -2.60
N GLN A 40 0.40 5.58 -3.10
CA GLN A 40 1.12 4.39 -2.64
C GLN A 40 1.42 4.47 -1.13
N GLN A 41 1.95 5.60 -0.66
CA GLN A 41 2.26 5.78 0.76
C GLN A 41 1.03 5.70 1.66
N LEU A 42 -0.07 6.36 1.27
CA LEU A 42 -1.34 6.30 2.02
C LEU A 42 -1.89 4.86 2.07
N LEU A 43 -1.83 4.12 0.94
CA LEU A 43 -2.23 2.73 0.91
C LEU A 43 -1.34 1.86 1.81
N GLU A 44 -0.03 2.06 1.82
CA GLU A 44 0.89 1.34 2.72
C GLU A 44 0.60 1.64 4.19
N GLN A 45 0.28 2.89 4.52
CA GLN A 45 -0.08 3.30 5.88
C GLN A 45 -1.40 2.67 6.32
N MET A 46 -2.48 2.80 5.53
CA MET A 46 -3.79 2.23 5.84
C MET A 46 -3.73 0.71 5.94
N ALA A 47 -2.97 0.06 5.06
CA ALA A 47 -2.72 -1.37 5.11
C ALA A 47 -2.00 -1.79 6.40
N ARG A 48 -1.14 -0.93 6.97
CA ARG A 48 -0.48 -1.20 8.25
C ARG A 48 -1.42 -0.99 9.43
N GLU A 49 -2.21 0.08 9.43
CA GLU A 49 -3.14 0.43 10.51
C GLU A 49 -4.31 -0.57 10.64
N GLY A 50 -4.73 -1.20 9.54
CA GLY A 50 -5.72 -2.27 9.56
C GLY A 50 -5.23 -3.60 10.17
N GLU A 51 -3.94 -3.72 10.51
CA GLU A 51 -3.40 -4.88 11.23
C GLU A 51 -3.82 -4.78 12.70
N ASN A 52 -4.73 -5.67 13.13
CA ASN A 52 -5.00 -5.86 14.55
C ASN A 52 -4.09 -6.98 15.08
N PRO A 53 -2.96 -6.66 15.74
CA PRO A 53 -1.97 -7.65 16.16
C PRO A 53 -2.47 -8.61 17.25
N GLU A 54 -3.65 -8.34 17.83
CA GLU A 54 -4.30 -9.15 18.86
C GLU A 54 -5.51 -9.94 18.33
N ALA A 55 -5.89 -9.76 17.06
CA ALA A 55 -7.00 -10.49 16.48
C ALA A 55 -6.68 -12.00 16.44
N ARG A 56 -7.50 -12.80 17.12
CA ARG A 56 -7.38 -14.25 17.12
C ARG A 56 -7.78 -14.79 15.75
N VAL A 57 -6.80 -15.24 14.98
CA VAL A 57 -7.01 -15.83 13.66
C VAL A 57 -7.26 -17.33 13.79
N VAL A 58 -8.38 -17.80 13.24
CA VAL A 58 -8.69 -19.23 13.12
C VAL A 58 -8.29 -19.75 11.74
N CYS A 59 -7.81 -21.00 11.70
CA CYS A 59 -7.39 -21.64 10.46
C CYS A 59 -8.61 -22.07 9.63
N PRO A 60 -8.77 -21.64 8.37
CA PRO A 60 -9.93 -21.99 7.56
C PRO A 60 -9.97 -23.46 7.11
N ASN A 61 -8.92 -24.24 7.37
CA ASN A 61 -8.83 -25.65 6.98
C ASN A 61 -9.13 -26.64 8.13
N CYS A 62 -8.94 -26.22 9.38
CA CYS A 62 -9.10 -27.11 10.55
C CYS A 62 -9.68 -26.41 11.78
N ASP A 63 -10.08 -25.15 11.64
CA ASP A 63 -10.68 -24.29 12.67
C ASP A 63 -9.82 -24.03 13.93
N GLN A 64 -8.56 -24.44 13.92
CA GLN A 64 -7.63 -24.26 15.03
C GLN A 64 -7.04 -22.85 15.09
N THR A 65 -6.68 -22.40 16.29
CA THR A 65 -6.04 -21.09 16.47
C THR A 65 -4.68 -21.06 15.77
N MET A 66 -4.46 -20.05 14.93
CA MET A 66 -3.17 -19.84 14.27
C MET A 66 -2.22 -19.06 15.17
N MET A 67 -0.92 -19.33 15.06
CA MET A 67 0.15 -18.65 15.79
C MET A 67 1.00 -17.79 14.86
N LYS A 68 1.67 -16.80 15.45
CA LYS A 68 2.60 -15.89 14.77
C LYS A 68 3.80 -16.67 14.24
N ASN A 69 4.16 -16.44 12.98
CA ASN A 69 5.24 -17.14 12.25
C ASN A 69 6.15 -16.12 11.54
N GLY A 70 6.54 -15.06 12.26
CA GLY A 70 7.43 -14.02 11.77
C GLY A 70 6.78 -13.04 10.80
N GLN A 71 7.56 -12.06 10.36
CA GLN A 71 7.10 -11.05 9.39
C GLN A 71 7.37 -11.50 7.96
N LYS A 72 6.42 -11.22 7.07
CA LYS A 72 6.54 -11.50 5.65
C LYS A 72 6.26 -10.25 4.83
N LYS A 73 7.11 -10.04 3.81
CA LYS A 73 6.96 -8.99 2.82
C LYS A 73 6.19 -9.52 1.62
N ARG A 74 5.17 -8.78 1.17
CA ARG A 74 4.43 -9.04 -0.08
C ARG A 74 4.31 -7.77 -0.89
N THR A 75 4.46 -7.89 -2.20
CA THR A 75 4.19 -6.82 -3.15
C THR A 75 2.89 -7.12 -3.87
N LEU A 76 1.91 -6.24 -3.73
CA LEU A 76 0.60 -6.33 -4.35
C LEU A 76 0.49 -5.30 -5.47
N ARG A 77 -0.36 -5.57 -6.47
CA ARG A 77 -0.73 -4.58 -7.47
C ARG A 77 -2.05 -3.93 -7.07
N THR A 78 -2.11 -2.60 -7.09
CA THR A 78 -3.34 -1.85 -6.86
C THR A 78 -4.21 -1.87 -8.12
N LYS A 79 -5.46 -1.42 -8.00
CA LYS A 79 -6.38 -1.25 -9.13
C LYS A 79 -5.80 -0.35 -10.23
N ASN A 80 -5.00 0.65 -9.84
CA ASN A 80 -4.42 1.61 -10.77
C ASN A 80 -3.10 1.10 -11.40
N GLY A 81 -2.69 -0.13 -11.09
CA GLY A 81 -1.46 -0.74 -11.60
C GLY A 81 -0.22 -0.47 -10.75
N ASP A 82 -0.32 0.42 -9.74
CA ASP A 82 0.77 0.72 -8.82
C ASP A 82 1.17 -0.52 -8.00
N LYS A 83 2.45 -0.60 -7.60
CA LYS A 83 2.93 -1.66 -6.73
C LYS A 83 3.00 -1.16 -5.30
N VAL A 84 2.27 -1.81 -4.39
CA VAL A 84 2.28 -1.51 -2.96
C VAL A 84 2.99 -2.64 -2.24
N THR A 85 3.94 -2.30 -1.36
CA THR A 85 4.68 -3.30 -0.59
C THR A 85 4.23 -3.29 0.86
N ILE A 86 3.73 -4.43 1.32
CA ILE A 86 3.19 -4.61 2.66
C ILE A 86 4.08 -5.60 3.42
N ILE A 87 4.42 -5.25 4.65
CA ILE A 87 5.13 -6.12 5.59
C ILE A 87 4.19 -6.34 6.77
N ARG A 88 3.76 -7.58 6.99
CA ARG A 88 2.82 -7.97 8.06
C ARG A 88 3.24 -9.27 8.70
N GLU A 89 2.67 -9.56 9.86
CA GLU A 89 2.87 -10.82 10.56
C GLU A 89 2.21 -11.98 9.79
N GLN A 90 2.98 -13.02 9.47
CA GLN A 90 2.46 -14.24 8.87
C GLN A 90 1.95 -15.16 9.97
N MET A 91 0.78 -15.75 9.79
CA MET A 91 0.21 -16.72 10.71
C MET A 91 0.44 -18.13 10.19
N ARG A 92 0.69 -19.09 11.09
CA ARG A 92 0.81 -20.51 10.79
C ARG A 92 -0.04 -21.35 11.74
N CYS A 93 -0.74 -22.32 11.19
CA CYS A 93 -1.39 -23.36 11.98
C CYS A 93 -0.39 -24.50 12.23
N HIS A 94 -0.23 -24.90 13.48
CA HIS A 94 0.64 -26.03 13.85
C HIS A 94 0.01 -27.40 13.59
N GLU A 95 -1.32 -27.47 13.51
CA GLU A 95 -2.05 -28.73 13.31
C GLU A 95 -2.04 -29.19 11.84
N CYS A 96 -2.36 -28.29 10.90
CA CYS A 96 -2.40 -28.64 9.47
C CYS A 96 -1.26 -28.03 8.65
N GLY A 97 -0.42 -27.19 9.26
CA GLY A 97 0.71 -26.55 8.58
C GLY A 97 0.34 -25.37 7.67
N MET A 98 -0.94 -25.04 7.50
CA MET A 98 -1.39 -23.94 6.66
C MET A 98 -0.81 -22.60 7.14
N THR A 99 -0.33 -21.79 6.20
CA THR A 99 0.08 -20.42 6.47
C THR A 99 -0.93 -19.44 5.91
N LEU A 100 -1.30 -18.45 6.71
CA LEU A 100 -2.17 -17.35 6.30
C LEU A 100 -1.37 -16.05 6.34
N PHE A 101 -1.46 -15.29 5.27
CA PHE A 101 -1.07 -13.88 5.30
C PHE A 101 -2.36 -13.10 5.56
N PRO A 102 -2.48 -12.35 6.67
CA PRO A 102 -3.74 -11.73 7.07
C PRO A 102 -4.37 -10.94 5.91
N PRO A 103 -5.67 -11.15 5.62
CA PRO A 103 -6.36 -10.42 4.57
C PRO A 103 -6.53 -8.96 4.98
N GLY A 104 -6.11 -8.09 4.07
CA GLY A 104 -6.20 -6.64 4.15
C GLY A 104 -5.24 -6.01 3.16
#